data_AF-A0AAD5MJA6-F1
#
_entry.id   AF-A0AAD5MJA6-F1
#
_cell.length_a   1.000
_cell.length_b   1.000
_cell.length_c   1.000
_cell.angle_alpha   90.00
_cell.angle_beta   90.00
_cell.angle_gamma   90.00
#
_symmetry.space_group_name_H-M   'P 1'
#
loop_
_entity.id
_entity.type
_entity.pdbx_description
1 polymer ?
#
loop_
_entity_poly.entity_id
_entity_poly.type
_entity_poly.pdbx_seq_one_letter_code
_entity_poly.pdbx_strand_id
1 'polypeptide(L)'
;MKSLFILILAFVPKEVRCHCPHLMGMAKKEEVSGPSPPSSLPENDKGWDYDPSGAPGAVPNEHYIQTIFVHRSQSEPEKDYATLVLSKLGELRDRLRQQARVTVDVEVISCVEDSEHYRCADFQRDRSYHYLIVEESSKGSSVYSLERQLNEKSPGSTEMALLDALSRHSPQPLTIYASEEAEHKVGFVRQLSTEELQTVAKPPPFDVEHFSPIELNLIDTDLLELRAGENLVNVDHNLHIFTSKTEFDSALSTNKHLFVLFWSHVHIVSLHAFNLWARTSKLAKIEKDMLLAHVECHHHAEFCDGLARKDFYSIVYYRDGQNVGSTYHLRDELFYTQWIYLMISGPFIELKTEEEIKSAKKGLMFGSSPHPVIIGTFPDQECAEFQHFSIAADRLHGRYHMTVIIKPGATATVSAYRPNEKRRRIDYEGKFDPASLVAFISVASFPSVIDISSGFTTNLLFRQPRLVAILVASSSFSNSSYISLAARKEARKSLIFTLMNRDHELAEDVLKQFNLKSQDQPQVIVLDKASAGDVLTAPDCPKTLV
;
A
#
# COMPACT_ATOMS: atom_id res chain seq x y z
N MET A 1 -32.49 -55.60 -12.36
CA MET A 1 -32.86 -55.37 -13.77
C MET A 1 -33.64 -54.06 -13.83
N LYS A 2 -33.08 -53.02 -14.47
CA LYS A 2 -33.71 -51.73 -14.87
C LYS A 2 -34.16 -50.79 -13.73
N SER A 3 -33.89 -49.49 -13.70
CA SER A 3 -33.13 -48.57 -14.55
C SER A 3 -32.76 -47.36 -13.69
N LEU A 4 -31.47 -46.97 -13.70
CA LEU A 4 -30.99 -45.72 -13.13
C LEU A 4 -31.08 -44.64 -14.23
N PHE A 5 -31.96 -43.66 -14.08
CA PHE A 5 -32.02 -42.50 -14.96
C PHE A 5 -30.94 -41.51 -14.52
N ILE A 6 -29.85 -41.44 -15.29
CA ILE A 6 -28.82 -40.40 -15.16
C ILE A 6 -29.30 -39.22 -16.02
N LEU A 7 -29.68 -38.12 -15.36
CA LEU A 7 -29.96 -36.85 -16.01
C LEU A 7 -28.63 -36.11 -16.23
N ILE A 8 -28.10 -36.18 -17.46
CA ILE A 8 -26.94 -35.37 -17.87
C ILE A 8 -27.48 -33.99 -18.28
N LEU A 9 -27.31 -33.00 -17.41
CA LEU A 9 -27.49 -31.58 -17.76
C LEU A 9 -26.25 -31.12 -18.54
N ALA A 10 -26.38 -31.09 -19.86
CA ALA A 10 -25.43 -30.46 -20.77
C ALA A 10 -25.47 -28.94 -20.57
N PHE A 11 -24.42 -28.37 -19.98
CA PHE A 11 -24.20 -26.92 -19.98
C PHE A 11 -23.74 -26.51 -21.37
N VAL A 12 -24.65 -25.90 -22.14
CA VAL A 12 -24.35 -25.16 -23.36
C VAL A 12 -23.89 -23.76 -22.95
N PRO A 13 -22.67 -23.30 -23.31
CA PRO A 13 -22.30 -21.92 -23.09
C PRO A 13 -23.15 -21.03 -24.02
N LYS A 14 -24.05 -20.24 -23.44
CA LYS A 14 -24.71 -19.13 -24.15
C LYS A 14 -23.67 -18.04 -24.38
N GLU A 15 -23.28 -17.87 -25.65
CA GLU A 15 -22.66 -16.62 -26.14
C GLU A 15 -23.58 -15.45 -25.78
N VAL A 16 -23.14 -14.59 -24.87
CA VAL A 16 -23.74 -13.27 -24.68
C VAL A 16 -23.07 -12.35 -25.69
N ARG A 17 -23.69 -12.22 -26.87
CA ARG A 17 -23.38 -11.16 -27.83
C ARG A 17 -23.96 -9.85 -27.30
N CYS A 18 -23.10 -8.93 -26.88
CA CYS A 18 -23.51 -7.54 -26.69
C CYS A 18 -23.86 -6.94 -28.06
N HIS A 19 -25.16 -6.81 -28.32
CA HIS A 19 -25.70 -6.01 -29.43
C HIS A 19 -25.69 -4.53 -29.00
N CYS A 20 -24.81 -3.73 -29.59
CA CYS A 20 -25.00 -2.27 -29.66
C CYS A 20 -25.95 -1.96 -30.83
N PRO A 21 -26.96 -1.09 -30.66
CA PRO A 21 -27.90 -0.75 -31.72
C PRO A 21 -27.31 0.27 -32.71
N HIS A 22 -27.45 -0.08 -33.98
CA HIS A 22 -27.41 0.71 -35.22
C HIS A 22 -27.03 2.20 -35.19
N LEU A 23 -25.94 2.52 -35.92
CA LEU A 23 -25.91 3.63 -36.88
C LEU A 23 -25.90 3.03 -38.29
N MET A 24 -26.99 3.22 -39.02
CA MET A 24 -27.07 2.90 -40.45
C MET A 24 -26.44 4.01 -41.28
N GLY A 25 -25.71 3.60 -42.32
CA GLY A 25 -25.75 4.24 -43.63
C GLY A 25 -24.80 5.41 -43.85
N MET A 26 -23.56 5.12 -44.24
CA MET A 26 -22.88 5.94 -45.24
C MET A 26 -22.20 5.05 -46.29
N ALA A 27 -22.44 5.43 -47.54
CA ALA A 27 -21.97 4.79 -48.75
C ALA A 27 -20.44 4.68 -48.83
N LYS A 28 -19.96 3.71 -49.62
CA LYS A 28 -18.59 3.69 -50.15
C LYS A 28 -18.23 5.08 -50.65
N LYS A 29 -17.27 5.73 -49.99
CA LYS A 29 -16.58 6.90 -50.52
C LYS A 29 -15.22 6.45 -51.07
N GLU A 30 -14.94 7.04 -52.22
CA GLU A 30 -13.76 6.90 -53.06
C GLU A 30 -12.45 7.03 -52.27
N GLU A 31 -11.39 6.41 -52.80
CA GLU A 31 -10.01 6.67 -52.40
C GLU A 31 -9.72 8.17 -52.49
N VAL A 32 -9.70 8.84 -51.34
CA VAL A 32 -9.14 10.18 -51.22
C VAL A 32 -7.65 9.97 -50.95
N SER A 33 -6.82 10.28 -51.94
CA SER A 33 -5.37 10.41 -51.81
C SER A 33 -5.06 11.56 -50.83
N GLY A 34 -5.04 11.25 -49.54
CA GLY A 34 -4.36 12.07 -48.54
C GLY A 34 -2.86 11.80 -48.58
N PRO A 35 -2.00 12.75 -48.19
CA PRO A 35 -0.57 12.51 -48.12
C PRO A 35 -0.31 11.39 -47.09
N SER A 36 0.43 10.37 -47.51
CA SER A 36 0.89 9.29 -46.63
C SER A 36 1.62 9.89 -45.41
N PRO A 37 1.48 9.29 -44.21
CA PRO A 37 2.34 9.64 -43.09
C PRO A 37 3.82 9.44 -43.50
N PRO A 38 4.77 10.27 -43.02
CA PRO A 38 6.16 10.19 -43.43
C PRO A 38 6.81 9.00 -42.72
N SER A 39 6.64 7.80 -43.26
CA SER A 39 7.17 6.57 -42.66
C SER A 39 7.65 5.62 -43.74
N SER A 40 8.76 5.98 -44.37
CA SER A 40 9.79 5.12 -44.95
C SER A 40 10.70 5.99 -45.81
N LEU A 41 12.01 5.72 -45.78
CA LEU A 41 12.91 6.23 -46.81
C LEU A 41 12.50 5.63 -48.17
N PRO A 42 12.58 6.38 -49.28
CA PRO A 42 12.27 5.84 -50.61
C PRO A 42 12.98 4.51 -50.87
N GLU A 43 12.34 3.56 -51.56
CA GLU A 43 13.00 2.31 -51.97
C GLU A 43 14.31 2.62 -52.73
N ASN A 44 15.45 2.18 -52.18
CA ASN A 44 16.85 2.45 -52.58
C ASN A 44 17.56 3.68 -51.97
N ASP A 45 16.90 4.46 -51.11
CA ASP A 45 17.55 5.49 -50.31
C ASP A 45 18.19 4.86 -49.06
N LYS A 46 19.53 4.83 -49.01
CA LYS A 46 20.30 4.24 -47.90
C LYS A 46 20.41 5.19 -46.69
N GLY A 47 19.58 6.23 -46.65
CA GLY A 47 19.82 7.43 -45.87
C GLY A 47 20.81 8.33 -46.61
N TRP A 48 21.25 9.39 -45.94
CA TRP A 48 22.16 10.38 -46.51
C TRP A 48 23.43 9.72 -47.08
N ASP A 49 23.51 9.58 -48.42
CA ASP A 49 24.72 9.19 -49.14
C ASP A 49 25.81 10.25 -48.85
N TYR A 50 26.75 9.89 -47.99
CA TYR A 50 27.76 10.79 -47.48
C TYR A 50 28.79 11.16 -48.55
N ASP A 51 28.82 12.43 -48.96
CA ASP A 51 29.99 13.05 -49.59
C ASP A 51 30.73 13.90 -48.54
N PRO A 52 31.93 13.46 -48.05
CA PRO A 52 32.75 14.24 -47.12
C PRO A 52 33.16 15.62 -47.66
N SER A 53 33.00 15.87 -48.97
CA SER A 53 33.31 17.12 -49.66
C SER A 53 32.10 18.04 -49.88
N GLY A 54 30.91 17.66 -49.37
CA GLY A 54 29.68 18.45 -49.47
C GLY A 54 29.77 19.84 -48.82
N ALA A 55 29.05 20.81 -49.39
CA ALA A 55 29.10 22.21 -48.95
C ALA A 55 28.70 22.37 -47.46
N PRO A 56 29.42 23.21 -46.67
CA PRO A 56 29.12 23.44 -45.26
C PRO A 56 27.75 24.11 -45.12
N GLY A 57 26.77 23.31 -44.67
CA GLY A 57 25.35 23.68 -44.60
C GLY A 57 24.40 22.57 -45.05
N ALA A 58 24.90 21.58 -45.80
CA ALA A 58 24.11 20.41 -46.23
C ALA A 58 24.17 19.22 -45.25
N VAL A 59 25.07 19.24 -44.28
CA VAL A 59 25.30 18.11 -43.36
C VAL A 59 24.79 18.44 -41.96
N PRO A 60 23.81 17.70 -41.40
CA PRO A 60 23.29 17.93 -40.04
C PRO A 60 24.41 17.91 -39.00
N ASN A 61 24.36 18.77 -37.98
CA ASN A 61 25.37 18.74 -36.91
C ASN A 61 25.37 17.39 -36.20
N GLU A 62 26.56 16.91 -35.83
CA GLU A 62 26.67 15.68 -35.04
C GLU A 62 26.03 15.90 -33.67
N HIS A 63 25.14 14.97 -33.29
CA HIS A 63 24.42 15.04 -32.03
C HIS A 63 24.87 13.91 -31.11
N TYR A 64 25.14 14.24 -29.85
CA TYR A 64 25.64 13.29 -28.87
C TYR A 64 24.56 12.99 -27.83
N ILE A 65 24.31 11.71 -27.58
CA ILE A 65 23.39 11.23 -26.55
C ILE A 65 24.17 10.34 -25.59
N GLN A 66 24.26 10.76 -24.34
CA GLN A 66 24.82 9.92 -23.28
C GLN A 66 23.70 9.10 -22.64
N THR A 67 23.91 7.80 -22.52
CA THR A 67 22.94 6.89 -21.92
C THR A 67 23.59 5.96 -20.91
N ILE A 68 22.80 5.58 -19.91
CA ILE A 68 23.19 4.62 -18.89
C ILE A 68 22.09 3.56 -18.83
N PHE A 69 22.43 2.32 -19.15
CA PHE A 69 21.54 1.19 -18.97
C PHE A 69 21.77 0.56 -17.59
N VAL A 70 20.83 0.79 -16.67
CA VAL A 70 20.87 0.27 -15.30
C VAL A 70 19.87 -0.86 -15.19
N HIS A 71 20.32 -2.04 -14.79
CA HIS A 71 19.44 -3.20 -14.65
C HIS A 71 19.73 -4.03 -13.40
N ARG A 72 18.70 -4.72 -12.93
CA ARG A 72 18.79 -5.73 -11.87
C ARG A 72 18.12 -6.99 -12.37
N SER A 73 18.91 -7.92 -12.89
CA SER A 73 18.43 -9.16 -13.49
C SER A 73 18.67 -10.35 -12.57
N GLN A 74 17.68 -10.71 -11.74
CA GLN A 74 17.86 -11.78 -10.74
C GLN A 74 17.63 -13.19 -11.28
N SER A 75 16.74 -13.35 -12.26
CA SER A 75 16.44 -14.65 -12.88
C SER A 75 17.01 -14.72 -14.31
N GLU A 76 17.19 -15.93 -14.82
CA GLU A 76 17.72 -16.15 -16.18
C GLU A 76 16.93 -15.39 -17.27
N PRO A 77 15.57 -15.39 -17.28
CA PRO A 77 14.82 -14.61 -18.27
C PRO A 77 15.11 -13.09 -18.23
N GLU A 78 15.38 -12.54 -17.04
CA GLU A 78 15.72 -11.11 -16.89
C GLU A 78 17.17 -10.82 -17.34
N LYS A 79 18.06 -11.82 -17.28
CA LYS A 79 19.44 -11.71 -17.80
C LYS A 79 19.45 -11.82 -19.31
N ASP A 80 18.68 -12.74 -19.87
CA ASP A 80 18.49 -12.91 -21.32
C ASP A 80 17.93 -11.61 -21.92
N TYR A 81 16.92 -11.03 -21.29
CA TYR A 81 16.35 -9.76 -21.72
C TYR A 81 17.33 -8.59 -21.59
N ALA A 82 18.10 -8.48 -20.50
CA ALA A 82 19.15 -7.47 -20.38
C ALA A 82 20.21 -7.61 -21.50
N THR A 83 20.58 -8.84 -21.84
CA THR A 83 21.50 -9.14 -22.95
C THR A 83 20.90 -8.72 -24.30
N LEU A 84 19.61 -8.96 -24.51
CA LEU A 84 18.89 -8.50 -25.71
C LEU A 84 18.91 -6.96 -25.82
N VAL A 85 18.62 -6.25 -24.73
CA VAL A 85 18.66 -4.78 -24.71
C VAL A 85 20.07 -4.26 -25.05
N LEU A 86 21.11 -4.85 -24.46
CA LEU A 86 22.50 -4.49 -24.75
C LEU A 86 22.91 -4.75 -26.19
N SER A 87 22.51 -5.90 -26.75
CA SER A 87 22.74 -6.23 -28.16
C SER A 87 22.11 -5.17 -29.07
N LYS A 88 20.84 -4.82 -28.81
CA LYS A 88 20.12 -3.82 -29.61
C LYS A 88 20.67 -2.41 -29.45
N LEU A 89 21.09 -2.00 -28.26
CA LEU A 89 21.82 -0.74 -28.07
C LEU A 89 23.13 -0.69 -28.87
N GLY A 90 23.88 -1.80 -28.90
CA GLY A 90 25.09 -1.93 -29.71
C GLY A 90 24.84 -1.77 -31.20
N GLU A 91 23.84 -2.48 -31.73
CA GLU A 91 23.41 -2.40 -33.14
C GLU A 91 22.94 -0.98 -33.52
N LEU A 92 22.16 -0.34 -32.65
CA LEU A 92 21.63 1.00 -32.87
C LEU A 92 22.73 2.05 -32.86
N ARG A 93 23.74 1.94 -31.98
CA ARG A 93 24.85 2.90 -31.92
C ARG A 93 25.56 3.01 -33.26
N ASP A 94 25.88 1.87 -33.87
CA ASP A 94 26.62 1.86 -35.13
C ASP A 94 25.73 2.38 -36.28
N ARG A 95 24.45 2.01 -36.30
CA ARG A 95 23.49 2.45 -37.31
C ARG A 95 23.18 3.94 -37.23
N LEU A 96 22.88 4.46 -36.06
CA LEU A 96 22.55 5.87 -35.84
C LEU A 96 23.76 6.78 -36.11
N ARG A 97 24.97 6.31 -35.81
CA ARG A 97 26.19 7.04 -36.15
C ARG A 97 26.36 7.17 -37.66
N GLN A 98 26.10 6.09 -38.40
CA GLN A 98 26.24 6.06 -39.86
C GLN A 98 25.12 6.80 -40.58
N GLN A 99 23.86 6.59 -40.18
CA GLN A 99 22.68 7.03 -40.93
C GLN A 99 22.07 8.33 -40.40
N ALA A 100 22.21 8.61 -39.09
CA ALA A 100 21.55 9.73 -38.43
C ALA A 100 22.50 10.81 -37.89
N ARG A 101 23.83 10.61 -37.98
CA ARG A 101 24.87 11.43 -37.30
C ARG A 101 24.62 11.62 -35.80
N VAL A 102 24.04 10.59 -35.17
CA VAL A 102 23.83 10.54 -33.72
C VAL A 102 24.82 9.57 -33.11
N THR A 103 25.69 10.07 -32.24
CA THR A 103 26.62 9.24 -31.46
C THR A 103 25.96 8.95 -30.11
N VAL A 104 25.65 7.68 -29.86
CA VAL A 104 25.09 7.21 -28.59
C VAL A 104 26.20 6.56 -27.76
N ASP A 105 26.47 7.11 -26.59
CA ASP A 105 27.36 6.51 -25.60
C ASP A 105 26.55 5.76 -24.56
N VAL A 106 27.01 4.57 -24.18
CA VAL A 106 26.24 3.64 -23.34
C VAL A 106 27.14 3.13 -22.21
N GLU A 107 26.85 3.58 -20.99
CA GLU A 107 27.35 2.98 -19.77
C GLU A 107 26.39 1.86 -19.32
N VAL A 108 26.91 0.75 -18.82
CA VAL A 108 26.11 -0.41 -18.39
C VAL A 108 26.37 -0.68 -16.91
N ILE A 109 25.30 -0.71 -16.11
CA ILE A 109 25.37 -0.94 -14.67
C ILE A 109 24.46 -2.12 -14.32
N SER A 110 25.07 -3.22 -13.87
CA SER A 110 24.37 -4.38 -13.33
C SER A 110 24.31 -4.28 -11.80
N CYS A 111 23.15 -3.95 -11.25
CA CYS A 111 22.93 -3.84 -9.80
C CYS A 111 22.83 -5.20 -9.08
N VAL A 112 23.11 -6.29 -9.78
CA VAL A 112 23.32 -7.63 -9.20
C VAL A 112 24.81 -7.94 -9.08
N GLU A 113 25.61 -7.56 -10.09
CA GLU A 113 27.05 -7.85 -10.15
C GLU A 113 27.86 -6.77 -9.42
N ASP A 114 27.45 -5.50 -9.51
CA ASP A 114 28.03 -4.36 -8.81
C ASP A 114 26.98 -3.66 -7.96
N SER A 115 26.58 -4.31 -6.86
CA SER A 115 25.53 -3.80 -5.96
C SER A 115 25.92 -2.51 -5.22
N GLU A 116 27.21 -2.18 -5.16
CA GLU A 116 27.75 -1.00 -4.48
C GLU A 116 27.90 0.20 -5.42
N HIS A 117 27.61 0.03 -6.71
CA HIS A 117 27.60 1.15 -7.64
C HIS A 117 26.61 2.23 -7.17
N TYR A 118 27.05 3.49 -7.14
CA TYR A 118 26.29 4.58 -6.52
C TYR A 118 24.88 4.74 -7.12
N ARG A 119 24.73 4.54 -8.44
CA ARG A 119 23.42 4.57 -9.13
C ARG A 119 22.48 3.43 -8.71
N CYS A 120 22.98 2.30 -8.19
CA CYS A 120 22.13 1.22 -7.73
C CYS A 120 21.39 1.55 -6.44
N ALA A 121 21.83 2.57 -5.69
CA ALA A 121 21.10 3.09 -4.55
C ALA A 121 19.88 3.93 -4.95
N ASP A 122 19.83 4.42 -6.20
CA ASP A 122 18.74 5.26 -6.71
C ASP A 122 17.48 4.46 -7.11
N PHE A 123 17.56 3.11 -7.10
CA PHE A 123 16.50 2.23 -7.60
C PHE A 123 16.10 1.13 -6.59
N GLN A 124 14.92 0.54 -6.81
CA GLN A 124 14.33 -0.51 -5.95
C GLN A 124 15.28 -1.72 -5.80
N ARG A 125 15.36 -2.31 -4.61
CA ARG A 125 16.24 -3.49 -4.36
C ARG A 125 15.50 -4.82 -4.39
N ASP A 126 14.18 -4.78 -4.26
CA ASP A 126 13.29 -5.93 -4.06
C ASP A 126 12.76 -6.54 -5.36
N ARG A 127 12.91 -5.86 -6.51
CA ARG A 127 12.40 -6.31 -7.81
C ARG A 127 13.47 -6.26 -8.90
N SER A 128 13.25 -7.01 -9.97
CA SER A 128 14.04 -6.90 -11.20
C SER A 128 13.55 -5.69 -12.02
N TYR A 129 14.46 -5.00 -12.69
CA TYR A 129 14.15 -3.83 -13.52
C TYR A 129 15.20 -3.61 -14.61
N HIS A 130 14.80 -2.86 -15.64
CA HIS A 130 15.63 -2.46 -16.79
C HIS A 130 15.32 -1.01 -17.11
N TYR A 131 16.23 -0.11 -16.72
CA TYR A 131 16.08 1.33 -16.91
C TYR A 131 17.11 1.86 -17.89
N LEU A 132 16.67 2.73 -18.79
CA LEU A 132 17.53 3.52 -19.66
C LEU A 132 17.50 4.97 -19.17
N ILE A 133 18.62 5.45 -18.65
CA ILE A 133 18.82 6.85 -18.31
C ILE A 133 19.40 7.52 -19.55
N VAL A 134 18.81 8.63 -19.97
CA VAL A 134 19.32 9.45 -21.07
C VAL A 134 19.66 10.82 -20.51
N GLU A 135 20.92 11.22 -20.60
CA GLU A 135 21.40 12.50 -20.08
C GLU A 135 21.48 13.54 -21.21
N GLU A 136 20.72 14.64 -21.07
CA GLU A 136 20.73 15.76 -22.00
C GLU A 136 21.22 17.02 -21.29
N SER A 137 22.26 17.67 -21.82
CA SER A 137 22.89 18.84 -21.21
C SER A 137 21.95 20.04 -21.02
N SER A 138 20.88 20.13 -21.82
CA SER A 138 19.90 21.22 -21.79
C SER A 138 18.64 20.92 -20.99
N LYS A 139 18.25 19.64 -20.84
CA LYS A 139 16.99 19.20 -20.21
C LYS A 139 17.16 18.35 -18.94
N GLY A 140 18.40 17.99 -18.59
CA GLY A 140 18.71 17.08 -17.49
C GLY A 140 18.53 15.61 -17.87
N SER A 141 18.64 14.73 -16.87
CA SER A 141 18.54 13.28 -17.08
C SER A 141 17.09 12.80 -17.05
N SER A 142 16.69 11.99 -18.03
CA SER A 142 15.39 11.32 -18.08
C SER A 142 15.57 9.81 -17.88
N VAL A 143 14.68 9.18 -17.12
CA VAL A 143 14.72 7.74 -16.84
C VAL A 143 13.55 7.06 -17.53
N TYR A 144 13.84 6.03 -18.32
CA TYR A 144 12.88 5.26 -19.08
C TYR A 144 12.81 3.81 -18.60
N SER A 145 11.60 3.29 -18.42
CA SER A 145 11.33 1.88 -18.12
C SER A 145 11.24 1.06 -19.41
N LEU A 146 12.05 0.00 -19.49
CA LEU A 146 12.08 -0.97 -20.59
C LEU A 146 11.48 -2.30 -20.12
N GLU A 147 10.17 -2.34 -19.88
CA GLU A 147 9.53 -3.51 -19.26
C GLU A 147 9.65 -4.78 -20.12
N ARG A 148 10.26 -5.83 -19.55
CA ARG A 148 10.48 -7.11 -20.21
C ARG A 148 9.19 -7.71 -20.78
N GLN A 149 8.13 -7.76 -19.97
CA GLN A 149 6.85 -8.39 -20.33
C GLN A 149 6.21 -7.81 -21.60
N LEU A 150 6.52 -6.55 -21.91
CA LEU A 150 5.99 -5.84 -23.07
C LEU A 150 6.89 -5.94 -24.30
N ASN A 151 8.20 -6.08 -24.11
CA ASN A 151 9.19 -5.96 -25.19
C ASN A 151 9.91 -7.27 -25.54
N GLU A 152 9.95 -8.28 -24.67
CA GLU A 152 10.69 -9.53 -24.89
C GLU A 152 10.12 -10.41 -26.02
N LYS A 153 8.87 -10.16 -26.40
CA LYS A 153 8.14 -10.97 -27.39
C LYS A 153 8.76 -10.88 -28.79
N SER A 154 9.46 -9.80 -29.10
CA SER A 154 10.24 -9.70 -30.34
C SER A 154 11.45 -8.78 -30.19
N PRO A 155 12.63 -9.15 -30.75
CA PRO A 155 13.79 -8.26 -30.77
C PRO A 155 13.49 -6.88 -31.37
N GLY A 156 12.65 -6.83 -32.41
CA GLY A 156 12.19 -5.58 -33.02
C GLY A 156 11.38 -4.67 -32.10
N SER A 157 10.57 -5.21 -31.16
CA SER A 157 9.88 -4.41 -30.15
C SER A 157 10.87 -3.73 -29.18
N THR A 158 11.89 -4.46 -28.75
CA THR A 158 12.95 -3.89 -27.89
C THR A 158 13.72 -2.79 -28.61
N GLU A 159 14.06 -3.01 -29.88
CA GLU A 159 14.72 -2.02 -30.72
C GLU A 159 13.88 -0.74 -30.88
N MET A 160 12.58 -0.89 -31.18
CA MET A 160 11.67 0.25 -31.35
C MET A 160 11.49 1.04 -30.04
N ALA A 161 11.45 0.35 -28.88
CA ALA A 161 11.37 1.00 -27.57
C ALA A 161 12.62 1.87 -27.29
N LEU A 162 13.81 1.38 -27.66
CA LEU A 162 15.06 2.13 -27.54
C LEU A 162 15.08 3.33 -28.49
N LEU A 163 14.67 3.15 -29.75
CA LEU A 163 14.58 4.24 -30.72
C LEU A 163 13.59 5.32 -30.29
N ASP A 164 12.44 4.96 -29.71
CA ASP A 164 11.48 5.95 -29.19
C ASP A 164 12.08 6.76 -28.03
N ALA A 165 12.77 6.10 -27.10
CA ALA A 165 13.45 6.78 -26.00
C ALA A 165 14.51 7.76 -26.51
N LEU A 166 15.38 7.32 -27.43
CA LEU A 166 16.45 8.14 -28.00
C LEU A 166 15.89 9.28 -28.87
N SER A 167 14.77 9.06 -29.57
CA SER A 167 14.10 10.08 -30.41
C SER A 167 13.69 11.30 -29.60
N ARG A 168 13.28 11.12 -28.34
CA ARG A 168 12.89 12.22 -27.43
C ARG A 168 14.06 13.14 -27.06
N HIS A 169 15.28 12.66 -27.24
CA HIS A 169 16.53 13.36 -26.95
C HIS A 169 17.36 13.66 -28.20
N SER A 170 16.78 13.46 -29.39
CA SER A 170 17.40 13.74 -30.69
C SER A 170 16.68 14.91 -31.37
N PRO A 171 17.38 15.73 -32.17
CA PRO A 171 16.76 16.77 -33.00
C PRO A 171 15.73 16.23 -34.01
N GLN A 172 15.84 14.94 -34.35
CA GLN A 172 14.97 14.27 -35.32
C GLN A 172 14.50 12.91 -34.78
N PRO A 173 13.30 12.44 -35.19
CA PRO A 173 12.84 11.09 -34.88
C PRO A 173 13.83 10.05 -35.38
N LEU A 174 14.23 9.14 -34.50
CA LEU A 174 15.18 8.08 -34.80
C LEU A 174 14.49 6.75 -35.15
N THR A 175 13.18 6.65 -34.91
CA THR A 175 12.36 5.48 -35.27
C THR A 175 12.37 5.16 -36.77
N ILE A 176 12.67 6.13 -37.63
CA ILE A 176 12.83 5.94 -39.08
C ILE A 176 14.07 5.10 -39.45
N TYR A 177 15.02 4.93 -38.52
CA TYR A 177 16.23 4.11 -38.68
C TYR A 177 16.06 2.72 -38.07
N ALA A 178 14.81 2.30 -37.81
CA ALA A 178 14.48 0.96 -37.38
C ALA A 178 14.97 -0.07 -38.41
N SER A 179 15.36 -1.25 -37.93
CA SER A 179 15.63 -2.39 -38.80
C SER A 179 14.34 -2.85 -39.47
N GLU A 180 14.47 -3.59 -40.58
CA GLU A 180 13.32 -4.21 -41.25
C GLU A 180 12.48 -5.09 -40.30
N GLU A 181 13.13 -5.72 -39.32
CA GLU A 181 12.44 -6.50 -38.27
C GLU A 181 11.63 -5.60 -37.32
N ALA A 182 12.12 -4.39 -37.03
CA ALA A 182 11.55 -3.46 -36.05
C ALA A 182 10.53 -2.48 -36.65
N GLU A 183 10.60 -2.17 -37.95
CA GLU A 183 9.76 -1.17 -38.63
C GLU A 183 8.25 -1.41 -38.43
N HIS A 184 7.86 -2.68 -38.37
CA HIS A 184 6.45 -3.09 -38.19
C HIS A 184 6.12 -3.53 -36.76
N LYS A 185 6.96 -3.21 -35.78
CA LYS A 185 6.78 -3.59 -34.38
C LYS A 185 6.49 -2.35 -33.52
N VAL A 186 5.68 -2.57 -32.49
CA VAL A 186 5.47 -1.58 -31.43
C VAL A 186 6.41 -1.90 -30.29
N GLY A 187 7.23 -0.93 -29.91
CA GLY A 187 8.04 -0.96 -28.69
C GLY A 187 7.37 -0.16 -27.59
N PHE A 188 7.43 -0.67 -26.36
CA PHE A 188 6.86 -0.01 -25.19
C PHE A 188 7.98 0.61 -24.36
N VAL A 189 7.98 1.93 -24.28
CA VAL A 189 8.88 2.66 -23.39
C VAL A 189 8.12 3.75 -22.66
N ARG A 190 8.41 3.90 -21.37
CA ARG A 190 7.72 4.86 -20.50
C ARG A 190 8.72 5.68 -19.71
N GLN A 191 8.64 7.00 -19.84
CA GLN A 191 9.40 7.91 -18.99
C GLN A 191 8.81 7.89 -17.57
N LEU A 192 9.67 7.71 -16.57
CA LEU A 192 9.27 7.75 -15.16
C LEU A 192 9.11 9.21 -14.71
N SER A 193 8.03 9.49 -13.97
CA SER A 193 7.84 10.80 -13.35
C SER A 193 8.80 11.02 -12.18
N THR A 194 8.97 12.28 -11.76
CA THR A 194 9.75 12.61 -10.56
C THR A 194 9.17 11.98 -9.30
N GLU A 195 7.85 11.86 -9.19
CA GLU A 195 7.15 11.18 -8.08
C GLU A 195 7.44 9.68 -8.08
N GLU A 196 7.44 9.03 -9.25
CA GLU A 196 7.78 7.63 -9.39
C GLU A 196 9.25 7.36 -9.05
N LEU A 197 10.16 8.22 -9.49
CA LEU A 197 11.58 8.11 -9.13
C LEU A 197 11.79 8.29 -7.62
N GLN A 198 11.02 9.17 -6.96
CA GLN A 198 11.07 9.34 -5.51
C GLN A 198 10.51 8.14 -4.73
N THR A 199 9.52 7.42 -5.29
CA THR A 199 9.00 6.18 -4.68
C THR A 199 9.89 4.97 -4.99
N VAL A 200 10.61 4.97 -6.12
CA VAL A 200 11.56 3.94 -6.54
C VAL A 200 12.88 4.04 -5.77
N ALA A 201 13.36 5.26 -5.45
CA ALA A 201 14.60 5.50 -4.71
C ALA A 201 14.48 5.29 -3.19
N LYS A 202 13.27 5.28 -2.64
CA LYS A 202 13.05 5.00 -1.22
C LYS A 202 12.80 3.50 -1.07
N PRO A 203 13.51 2.79 -0.15
CA PRO A 203 12.98 1.50 0.30
C PRO A 203 11.54 1.77 0.73
N PRO A 204 10.55 0.96 0.28
CA PRO A 204 9.16 1.22 0.63
C PRO A 204 9.11 1.40 2.14
N PRO A 205 8.57 2.53 2.63
CA PRO A 205 8.37 2.69 4.06
C PRO A 205 7.66 1.42 4.51
N PHE A 206 8.26 0.79 5.51
CA PHE A 206 7.80 -0.47 6.05
C PHE A 206 6.29 -0.34 6.30
N ASP A 207 5.44 -1.16 5.68
CA ASP A 207 3.97 -1.01 5.73
C ASP A 207 3.38 -1.06 7.15
N VAL A 208 4.20 -1.41 8.14
CA VAL A 208 3.87 -1.34 9.55
C VAL A 208 3.80 0.11 10.06
N GLU A 209 4.42 1.08 9.38
CA GLU A 209 4.25 2.51 9.62
C GLU A 209 2.81 2.98 9.35
N HIS A 210 2.02 2.19 8.61
CA HIS A 210 0.60 2.47 8.35
C HIS A 210 -0.35 1.97 9.43
N PHE A 211 0.06 1.15 10.41
CA PHE A 211 -0.86 0.59 11.40
C PHE A 211 -0.47 0.99 12.83
N SER A 212 -1.43 1.56 13.56
CA SER A 212 -1.30 1.84 14.97
C SER A 212 -1.52 0.57 15.82
N PRO A 213 -1.15 0.58 17.11
CA PRO A 213 -1.37 -0.57 18.00
C PRO A 213 -2.84 -1.02 18.13
N ILE A 214 -3.80 -0.13 17.86
CA ILE A 214 -5.24 -0.48 17.90
C ILE A 214 -5.75 -1.04 16.56
N GLU A 215 -5.00 -0.84 15.47
CA GLU A 215 -5.31 -1.27 14.10
C GLU A 215 -4.61 -2.58 13.71
N LEU A 216 -4.14 -3.36 14.69
CA LEU A 216 -3.41 -4.59 14.40
C LEU A 216 -4.31 -5.76 14.02
N ASN A 217 -5.60 -5.72 14.36
CA ASN A 217 -6.54 -6.81 14.08
C ASN A 217 -7.77 -6.32 13.31
N LEU A 218 -7.56 -5.55 12.26
CA LEU A 218 -8.63 -5.10 11.38
C LEU A 218 -9.16 -6.22 10.49
N ILE A 219 -10.46 -6.18 10.26
CA ILE A 219 -11.22 -6.99 9.31
C ILE A 219 -10.89 -6.53 7.89
N ASP A 220 -10.45 -7.46 7.03
CA ASP A 220 -10.30 -7.17 5.61
C ASP A 220 -11.68 -7.10 4.94
N THR A 221 -11.95 -5.97 4.31
CA THR A 221 -13.23 -5.72 3.62
C THR A 221 -13.43 -6.68 2.46
N ASP A 222 -12.37 -7.08 1.77
CA ASP A 222 -12.45 -7.98 0.62
C ASP A 222 -12.87 -9.39 1.06
N LEU A 223 -12.39 -9.85 2.22
CA LEU A 223 -12.81 -11.12 2.81
C LEU A 223 -14.26 -11.07 3.31
N LEU A 224 -14.69 -9.90 3.80
CA LEU A 224 -16.05 -9.70 4.29
C LEU A 224 -17.08 -9.72 3.15
N GLU A 225 -16.69 -9.30 1.94
CA GLU A 225 -17.52 -9.36 0.74
C GLU A 225 -17.91 -10.79 0.32
N LEU A 226 -17.11 -11.78 0.73
CA LEU A 226 -17.34 -13.20 0.43
C LEU A 226 -18.34 -13.86 1.40
N ARG A 227 -18.81 -13.15 2.43
CA ARG A 227 -19.73 -13.71 3.44
C ARG A 227 -21.18 -13.46 3.09
N ALA A 228 -22.05 -14.43 3.42
CA ALA A 228 -23.50 -14.26 3.35
C ALA A 228 -24.00 -13.38 4.51
N GLY A 229 -24.84 -12.39 4.21
CA GLY A 229 -25.42 -11.45 5.19
C GLY A 229 -26.67 -11.93 5.91
N GLU A 230 -27.05 -13.19 5.73
CA GLU A 230 -28.32 -13.76 6.21
C GLU A 230 -28.50 -13.66 7.74
N ASN A 231 -27.39 -13.59 8.50
CA ASN A 231 -27.39 -13.48 9.96
C ASN A 231 -27.26 -12.04 10.50
N LEU A 232 -27.27 -11.00 9.64
CA LEU A 232 -26.99 -9.61 10.01
C LEU A 232 -28.26 -8.72 10.15
N VAL A 233 -29.43 -9.33 10.36
CA VAL A 233 -30.74 -8.66 10.33
C VAL A 233 -31.11 -8.03 11.68
N ASN A 234 -31.52 -6.76 11.65
CA ASN A 234 -32.13 -5.97 12.74
C ASN A 234 -31.50 -6.15 14.13
N VAL A 235 -30.41 -5.44 14.38
CA VAL A 235 -29.80 -5.30 15.71
C VAL A 235 -30.37 -4.06 16.41
N ASP A 236 -30.98 -4.28 17.57
CA ASP A 236 -31.41 -3.21 18.47
C ASP A 236 -30.23 -2.29 18.86
N HIS A 237 -30.43 -0.98 18.91
CA HIS A 237 -29.37 0.01 19.10
C HIS A 237 -29.84 1.32 19.74
N ASN A 238 -28.89 2.09 20.28
CA ASN A 238 -29.11 3.41 20.87
C ASN A 238 -28.70 4.57 19.94
N LEU A 239 -28.46 4.28 18.65
CA LEU A 239 -28.08 5.29 17.67
C LEU A 239 -29.26 6.19 17.30
N HIS A 240 -28.99 7.49 17.13
CA HIS A 240 -29.93 8.43 16.56
C HIS A 240 -29.98 8.30 15.03
N ILE A 241 -31.18 8.36 14.45
CA ILE A 241 -31.42 8.19 13.02
C ILE A 241 -31.68 9.55 12.41
N PHE A 242 -30.82 9.99 11.49
CA PHE A 242 -31.10 11.22 10.73
C PHE A 242 -31.98 10.89 9.53
N THR A 243 -33.12 11.59 9.46
CA THR A 243 -34.11 11.40 8.39
C THR A 243 -34.22 12.60 7.45
N SER A 244 -33.63 13.75 7.83
CA SER A 244 -33.68 14.99 7.05
C SER A 244 -32.44 15.85 7.26
N LYS A 245 -32.03 16.59 6.22
CA LYS A 245 -30.84 17.46 6.28
C LYS A 245 -30.94 18.52 7.39
N THR A 246 -32.14 19.04 7.63
CA THR A 246 -32.39 20.01 8.70
C THR A 246 -32.12 19.46 10.10
N GLU A 247 -32.44 18.18 10.34
CA GLU A 247 -32.16 17.50 11.60
C GLU A 247 -30.65 17.31 11.79
N PHE A 248 -29.96 16.88 10.74
CA PHE A 248 -28.50 16.73 10.72
C PHE A 248 -27.77 18.05 10.97
N ASP A 249 -28.14 19.12 10.26
CA ASP A 249 -27.56 20.45 10.42
C ASP A 249 -27.81 21.02 11.85
N SER A 250 -28.99 20.77 12.40
CA SER A 250 -29.32 21.12 13.79
C SER A 250 -28.43 20.36 14.79
N ALA A 251 -28.25 19.05 14.57
CA ALA A 251 -27.39 18.23 15.43
C ALA A 251 -25.91 18.65 15.36
N LEU A 252 -25.40 19.05 14.20
CA LEU A 252 -24.05 19.61 14.05
C LEU A 252 -23.85 20.88 14.87
N SER A 253 -24.88 21.72 14.99
CA SER A 253 -24.82 22.97 15.76
C SER A 253 -25.03 22.78 17.27
N THR A 254 -25.76 21.73 17.67
CA THR A 254 -26.17 21.51 19.07
C THR A 254 -25.20 20.62 19.84
N ASN A 255 -24.61 19.62 19.18
CA ASN A 255 -23.74 18.64 19.83
C ASN A 255 -22.28 18.99 19.61
N LYS A 256 -21.50 19.00 20.69
CA LYS A 256 -20.05 19.21 20.63
C LYS A 256 -19.36 18.05 19.91
N HIS A 257 -19.79 16.82 20.17
CA HIS A 257 -19.24 15.61 19.57
C HIS A 257 -20.33 14.85 18.82
N LEU A 258 -20.23 14.73 17.50
CA LEU A 258 -21.18 13.98 16.68
C LEU A 258 -20.45 12.92 15.87
N PHE A 259 -20.84 11.66 16.02
CA PHE A 259 -20.29 10.54 15.26
C PHE A 259 -21.38 9.94 14.38
N VAL A 260 -21.16 9.86 13.07
CA VAL A 260 -22.19 9.48 12.10
C VAL A 260 -21.67 8.41 11.16
N LEU A 261 -22.43 7.32 11.06
CA LEU A 261 -22.25 6.28 10.06
C LEU A 261 -23.26 6.47 8.92
N PHE A 262 -22.77 6.61 7.69
CA PHE A 262 -23.62 6.50 6.50
C PHE A 262 -23.61 5.05 6.05
N TRP A 263 -24.77 4.41 5.88
CA TRP A 263 -24.80 2.99 5.54
C TRP A 263 -25.98 2.58 4.65
N SER A 264 -25.84 1.43 4.00
CA SER A 264 -26.85 0.81 3.14
C SER A 264 -26.85 -0.71 3.29
N HIS A 265 -28.03 -1.32 3.34
CA HIS A 265 -28.17 -2.79 3.40
C HIS A 265 -27.79 -3.48 2.08
N VAL A 266 -27.55 -2.73 1.00
CA VAL A 266 -27.15 -3.25 -0.31
C VAL A 266 -25.74 -3.85 -0.29
N HIS A 267 -24.87 -3.37 0.59
CA HIS A 267 -23.47 -3.82 0.68
C HIS A 267 -23.21 -4.53 2.01
N ILE A 268 -22.72 -5.77 1.96
CA ILE A 268 -22.45 -6.58 3.15
C ILE A 268 -21.48 -5.92 4.14
N VAL A 269 -20.45 -5.24 3.62
CA VAL A 269 -19.47 -4.50 4.42
C VAL A 269 -20.14 -3.35 5.18
N SER A 270 -21.05 -2.63 4.52
CA SER A 270 -21.83 -1.54 5.11
C SER A 270 -22.79 -2.04 6.19
N LEU A 271 -23.51 -3.13 5.90
CA LEU A 271 -24.38 -3.78 6.87
C LEU A 271 -23.59 -4.29 8.09
N HIS A 272 -22.40 -4.84 7.89
CA HIS A 272 -21.54 -5.29 8.98
C HIS A 272 -21.05 -4.12 9.84
N ALA A 273 -20.63 -3.01 9.22
CA ALA A 273 -20.23 -1.80 9.92
C ALA A 273 -21.38 -1.23 10.76
N PHE A 274 -22.60 -1.20 10.21
CA PHE A 274 -23.80 -0.82 10.97
C PHE A 274 -24.03 -1.71 12.18
N ASN A 275 -23.93 -3.03 12.03
CA ASN A 275 -24.10 -3.97 13.13
C ASN A 275 -23.06 -3.77 14.24
N LEU A 276 -21.79 -3.55 13.90
CA LEU A 276 -20.74 -3.23 14.87
C LEU A 276 -21.03 -1.89 15.57
N TRP A 277 -21.44 -0.88 14.82
CA TRP A 277 -21.75 0.46 15.33
C TRP A 277 -22.98 0.45 16.26
N ALA A 278 -24.00 -0.30 15.89
CA ALA A 278 -25.20 -0.57 16.69
C ALA A 278 -24.83 -1.19 18.05
N ARG A 279 -23.97 -2.22 18.08
CA ARG A 279 -23.50 -2.82 19.34
C ARG A 279 -22.58 -1.89 20.12
N THR A 280 -21.73 -1.12 19.44
CA THR A 280 -20.89 -0.08 20.04
C THR A 280 -21.74 0.95 20.78
N SER A 281 -22.87 1.38 20.22
CA SER A 281 -23.77 2.37 20.84
C SER A 281 -24.33 1.95 22.20
N LYS A 282 -24.37 0.65 22.48
CA LYS A 282 -24.80 0.09 23.76
C LYS A 282 -23.69 0.02 24.80
N LEU A 283 -22.44 -0.05 24.34
CA LEU A 283 -21.24 -0.17 25.19
C LEU A 283 -20.57 1.17 25.46
N ALA A 284 -20.67 2.11 24.51
CA ALA A 284 -20.07 3.42 24.62
C ALA A 284 -20.70 4.21 25.79
N LYS A 285 -19.86 4.84 26.60
CA LYS A 285 -20.29 5.79 27.63
C LYS A 285 -20.60 7.12 26.95
N ILE A 286 -21.86 7.32 26.58
CA ILE A 286 -22.31 8.54 25.90
C ILE A 286 -22.38 9.68 26.93
N GLU A 287 -21.55 10.70 26.73
CA GLU A 287 -21.58 11.94 27.52
C GLU A 287 -22.70 12.87 27.04
N LYS A 288 -23.07 13.86 27.85
CA LYS A 288 -24.21 14.77 27.57
C LYS A 288 -24.08 15.52 26.24
N ASP A 289 -22.85 15.82 25.81
CA ASP A 289 -22.57 16.60 24.60
C ASP A 289 -22.11 15.72 23.41
N MET A 290 -22.37 14.42 23.50
CA MET A 290 -21.97 13.42 22.51
C MET A 290 -23.19 12.72 21.91
N LEU A 291 -23.24 12.63 20.58
CA LEU A 291 -24.28 11.92 19.85
C LEU A 291 -23.65 10.85 18.93
N LEU A 292 -24.13 9.61 19.06
CA LEU A 292 -23.86 8.54 18.12
C LEU A 292 -25.06 8.37 17.20
N ALA A 293 -24.84 8.44 15.90
CA ALA A 293 -25.91 8.45 14.92
C ALA A 293 -25.58 7.62 13.67
N HIS A 294 -26.60 7.41 12.84
CA HIS A 294 -26.45 6.89 11.50
C HIS A 294 -27.44 7.50 10.50
N VAL A 295 -27.15 7.31 9.22
CA VAL A 295 -28.01 7.64 8.09
C VAL A 295 -28.21 6.40 7.23
N GLU A 296 -29.48 6.06 6.98
CA GLU A 296 -29.86 4.95 6.11
C GLU A 296 -29.97 5.41 4.67
N CYS A 297 -28.88 5.29 3.91
CA CYS A 297 -28.78 5.79 2.54
C CYS A 297 -29.78 5.17 1.55
N HIS A 298 -30.32 3.99 1.86
CA HIS A 298 -31.33 3.32 1.04
C HIS A 298 -32.75 3.90 1.24
N HIS A 299 -32.99 4.59 2.35
CA HIS A 299 -34.23 5.35 2.60
C HIS A 299 -34.04 6.86 2.35
N HIS A 300 -32.82 7.36 2.56
CA HIS A 300 -32.48 8.79 2.49
C HIS A 300 -31.33 9.04 1.49
N ALA A 301 -31.54 8.68 0.22
CA ALA A 301 -30.51 8.72 -0.83
C ALA A 301 -29.87 10.10 -1.04
N GLU A 302 -30.62 11.18 -0.76
CA GLU A 302 -30.15 12.57 -0.81
C GLU A 302 -28.94 12.88 0.08
N PHE A 303 -28.74 12.14 1.17
CA PHE A 303 -27.56 12.27 2.03
C PHE A 303 -26.33 11.59 1.45
N CYS A 304 -26.52 10.61 0.56
CA CYS A 304 -25.49 9.68 0.16
C CYS A 304 -25.18 9.76 -1.34
N ASP A 305 -25.75 10.75 -2.03
CA ASP A 305 -25.45 11.02 -3.42
C ASP A 305 -23.98 11.44 -3.57
N GLY A 306 -23.27 10.83 -4.52
CA GLY A 306 -21.83 11.05 -4.74
C GLY A 306 -20.88 10.38 -3.74
N LEU A 307 -21.39 9.62 -2.75
CA LEU A 307 -20.53 8.84 -1.85
C LEU A 307 -19.84 7.66 -2.57
N ALA A 308 -18.56 7.45 -2.29
CA ALA A 308 -17.83 6.28 -2.75
C ALA A 308 -18.20 5.05 -1.93
N ARG A 309 -17.87 3.84 -2.44
CA ARG A 309 -18.16 2.57 -1.77
C ARG A 309 -17.66 2.52 -0.32
N LYS A 310 -16.49 3.12 -0.05
CA LYS A 310 -15.88 3.18 1.28
C LYS A 310 -16.65 4.04 2.29
N ASP A 311 -17.38 5.03 1.79
CA ASP A 311 -18.07 6.00 2.64
C ASP A 311 -19.31 5.38 3.30
N PHE A 312 -19.89 4.33 2.69
CA PHE A 312 -21.01 3.55 3.24
C PHE A 312 -20.64 2.68 4.46
N TYR A 313 -19.38 2.62 4.84
CA TYR A 313 -18.96 1.98 6.09
C TYR A 313 -17.96 2.83 6.87
N SER A 314 -17.88 4.12 6.53
CA SER A 314 -17.03 5.08 7.23
C SER A 314 -17.83 5.78 8.31
N ILE A 315 -17.26 5.81 9.52
CA ILE A 315 -17.78 6.60 10.62
C ILE A 315 -17.05 7.93 10.60
N VAL A 316 -17.80 9.03 10.50
CA VAL A 316 -17.29 10.39 10.48
C VAL A 316 -17.49 11.03 11.85
N TYR A 317 -16.48 11.73 12.33
CA TYR A 317 -16.50 12.49 13.57
C TYR A 317 -16.51 13.99 13.28
N TYR A 318 -17.53 14.66 13.83
CA TYR A 318 -17.66 16.10 13.84
C TYR A 318 -17.43 16.65 15.25
N ARG A 319 -16.63 17.71 15.34
CA ARG A 319 -16.44 18.51 16.54
C ARG A 319 -16.88 19.93 16.27
N ASP A 320 -17.84 20.43 17.05
CA ASP A 320 -18.35 21.80 16.90
C ASP A 320 -18.78 22.11 15.44
N GLY A 321 -19.48 21.16 14.81
CA GLY A 321 -19.94 21.24 13.42
C GLY A 321 -18.88 21.03 12.33
N GLN A 322 -17.60 20.89 12.68
CA GLN A 322 -16.51 20.66 11.73
C GLN A 322 -16.14 19.18 11.65
N ASN A 323 -15.89 18.67 10.44
CA ASN A 323 -15.33 17.32 10.28
C ASN A 323 -13.87 17.30 10.75
N VAL A 324 -13.57 16.53 11.79
CA VAL A 324 -12.24 16.44 12.40
C VAL A 324 -11.55 15.11 12.09
N GLY A 325 -12.32 14.07 11.75
CA GLY A 325 -11.74 12.78 11.41
C GLY A 325 -12.76 11.76 10.99
N SER A 326 -12.28 10.64 10.45
CA SER A 326 -13.13 9.50 10.10
C SER A 326 -12.34 8.21 10.23
N THR A 327 -13.05 7.09 10.35
CA THR A 327 -12.46 5.75 10.25
C THR A 327 -13.32 4.89 9.34
N TYR A 328 -12.66 4.21 8.41
CA TYR A 328 -13.24 3.16 7.55
C TYR A 328 -12.75 1.77 7.95
N HIS A 329 -11.96 1.69 9.02
CA HIS A 329 -11.45 0.43 9.54
C HIS A 329 -12.54 -0.29 10.32
N LEU A 330 -12.62 -1.61 10.11
CA LEU A 330 -13.58 -2.49 10.75
C LEU A 330 -12.85 -3.44 11.68
N ARG A 331 -13.36 -3.63 12.90
CA ARG A 331 -12.84 -4.62 13.86
C ARG A 331 -13.97 -5.09 14.77
N ASP A 332 -13.99 -4.62 16.02
CA ASP A 332 -14.88 -5.02 17.10
C ASP A 332 -15.38 -3.75 17.82
N GLU A 333 -16.29 -3.92 18.77
CA GLU A 333 -16.86 -2.80 19.51
C GLU A 333 -15.82 -2.11 20.40
N LEU A 334 -14.80 -2.85 20.85
CA LEU A 334 -13.71 -2.29 21.65
C LEU A 334 -12.87 -1.31 20.81
N PHE A 335 -12.61 -1.62 19.55
CA PHE A 335 -11.94 -0.71 18.62
C PHE A 335 -12.70 0.60 18.48
N TYR A 336 -14.02 0.56 18.25
CA TYR A 336 -14.80 1.78 18.10
C TYR A 336 -14.91 2.59 19.39
N THR A 337 -15.09 1.95 20.53
CA THR A 337 -15.08 2.64 21.83
C THR A 337 -13.73 3.29 22.13
N GLN A 338 -12.61 2.64 21.78
CA GLN A 338 -11.26 3.22 21.86
C GLN A 338 -11.09 4.40 20.90
N TRP A 339 -11.53 4.25 19.66
CA TRP A 339 -11.44 5.31 18.65
C TRP A 339 -12.25 6.54 19.07
N ILE A 340 -13.50 6.38 19.51
CA ILE A 340 -14.32 7.46 20.08
C ILE A 340 -13.55 8.17 21.20
N TYR A 341 -12.99 7.42 22.15
CA TYR A 341 -12.25 7.99 23.27
C TYR A 341 -11.04 8.80 22.82
N LEU A 342 -10.25 8.29 21.87
CA LEU A 342 -9.11 9.01 21.30
C LEU A 342 -9.57 10.30 20.59
N MET A 343 -10.68 10.25 19.85
CA MET A 343 -11.20 11.42 19.16
C MET A 343 -11.66 12.51 20.14
N ILE A 344 -12.42 12.16 21.19
CA ILE A 344 -12.93 13.13 22.17
C ILE A 344 -11.84 13.68 23.10
N SER A 345 -10.80 12.89 23.41
CA SER A 345 -9.71 13.30 24.30
C SER A 345 -8.78 14.34 23.67
N GLY A 346 -8.88 14.55 22.36
CA GLY A 346 -7.97 15.39 21.60
C GLY A 346 -6.68 14.66 21.18
N PRO A 347 -5.77 15.37 20.49
CA PRO A 347 -4.54 14.79 19.96
C PRO A 347 -3.59 14.27 21.05
N PHE A 348 -3.66 14.85 22.25
CA PHE A 348 -2.93 14.40 23.43
C PHE A 348 -3.61 14.87 24.72
N ILE A 349 -3.29 14.19 25.83
CA ILE A 349 -3.77 14.52 27.18
C ILE A 349 -2.62 15.10 28.02
N GLU A 350 -2.82 16.26 28.64
CA GLU A 350 -1.87 16.82 29.61
C GLU A 350 -2.00 16.10 30.97
N LEU A 351 -0.89 15.52 31.44
CA LEU A 351 -0.79 14.85 32.73
C LEU A 351 -0.27 15.84 33.77
N LYS A 352 -1.10 16.12 34.79
CA LYS A 352 -0.85 17.13 35.82
C LYS A 352 -0.40 16.52 37.15
N THR A 353 -0.79 15.27 37.42
CA THR A 353 -0.51 14.60 38.70
C THR A 353 0.49 13.45 38.56
N GLU A 354 1.18 13.10 39.64
CA GLU A 354 2.09 11.93 39.63
C GLU A 354 1.34 10.62 39.37
N GLU A 355 0.10 10.53 39.85
CA GLU A 355 -0.78 9.37 39.71
C GLU A 355 -1.18 9.16 38.25
N GLU A 356 -1.52 10.24 37.53
CA GLU A 356 -1.75 10.22 36.08
C GLU A 356 -0.51 9.76 35.32
N ILE A 357 0.67 10.28 35.69
CA ILE A 357 1.94 9.88 35.07
C ILE A 357 2.23 8.39 35.33
N LYS A 358 2.05 7.91 36.57
CA LYS A 358 2.24 6.50 36.93
C LYS A 358 1.26 5.60 36.17
N SER A 359 0.03 6.05 35.96
CA SER A 359 -1.01 5.31 35.22
C SER A 359 -0.72 5.27 33.73
N ALA A 360 -0.34 6.41 33.13
CA ALA A 360 0.08 6.51 31.74
C ALA A 360 1.27 5.60 31.42
N LYS A 361 2.29 5.59 32.29
CA LYS A 361 3.47 4.70 32.15
C LYS A 361 3.12 3.20 32.23
N LYS A 362 2.00 2.85 32.85
CA LYS A 362 1.46 1.48 32.90
C LYS A 362 0.50 1.18 31.76
N GLY A 363 0.21 2.15 30.87
CA GLY A 363 -0.73 2.01 29.78
C GLY A 363 -2.21 2.05 30.20
N LEU A 364 -2.51 2.52 31.42
CA LEU A 364 -3.84 2.45 32.03
C LEU A 364 -4.67 3.72 31.81
N MET A 365 -4.68 4.24 30.58
CA MET A 365 -5.42 5.47 30.24
C MET A 365 -6.89 5.19 29.85
N PHE A 366 -7.22 3.94 29.45
CA PHE A 366 -8.55 3.57 28.93
C PHE A 366 -9.13 2.29 29.59
N GLY A 367 -9.12 2.23 30.92
CA GLY A 367 -10.07 1.44 31.72
C GLY A 367 -10.19 -0.09 31.53
N SER A 368 -9.44 -0.75 30.64
CA SER A 368 -9.63 -2.20 30.40
C SER A 368 -8.37 -2.96 30.01
N SER A 369 -7.44 -2.37 29.26
CA SER A 369 -6.16 -3.02 28.92
C SER A 369 -4.97 -2.06 28.88
N PRO A 370 -3.75 -2.51 29.25
CA PRO A 370 -2.53 -1.72 29.07
C PRO A 370 -2.22 -1.48 27.59
N HIS A 371 -2.19 -0.22 27.15
CA HIS A 371 -1.78 0.17 25.81
C HIS A 371 -0.39 0.82 25.78
N PRO A 372 0.32 0.79 24.64
CA PRO A 372 1.47 1.66 24.41
C PRO A 372 1.06 3.13 24.53
N VAL A 373 1.83 3.92 25.28
CA VAL A 373 1.58 5.36 25.50
C VAL A 373 2.82 6.16 25.17
N ILE A 374 2.66 7.21 24.39
CA ILE A 374 3.71 8.21 24.14
C ILE A 374 3.60 9.31 25.19
N ILE A 375 4.71 9.60 25.86
CA ILE A 375 4.79 10.69 26.83
C ILE A 375 5.85 11.68 26.37
N GLY A 376 5.42 12.90 26.03
CA GLY A 376 6.30 14.05 25.83
C GLY A 376 6.46 14.83 27.14
N THR A 377 7.68 15.22 27.50
CA THR A 377 7.94 16.12 28.63
C THR A 377 8.59 17.38 28.09
N PHE A 378 8.01 18.54 28.35
CA PHE A 378 8.43 19.82 27.77
C PHE A 378 8.54 20.91 28.85
N PRO A 379 9.42 21.91 28.68
CA PRO A 379 9.53 23.02 29.61
C PRO A 379 8.26 23.88 29.69
N ASP A 380 7.65 24.14 28.54
CA ASP A 380 6.46 24.97 28.36
C ASP A 380 5.78 24.59 27.02
N GLN A 381 4.61 25.20 26.75
CA GLN A 381 3.84 24.97 25.51
C GLN A 381 4.28 25.88 24.35
N GLU A 382 5.15 26.86 24.59
CA GLU A 382 5.60 27.82 23.59
C GLU A 382 6.88 27.34 22.88
N CYS A 383 7.60 26.39 23.47
CA CYS A 383 8.84 25.86 22.91
C CYS A 383 8.62 25.12 21.59
N ALA A 384 9.62 25.21 20.69
CA ALA A 384 9.54 24.65 19.35
C ALA A 384 9.33 23.12 19.37
N GLU A 385 9.94 22.42 20.32
CA GLU A 385 9.83 20.99 20.49
C GLU A 385 8.40 20.55 20.84
N PHE A 386 7.71 21.31 21.70
CA PHE A 386 6.30 21.06 22.03
C PHE A 386 5.42 21.30 20.80
N GLN A 387 5.64 22.40 20.07
CA GLN A 387 4.86 22.72 18.87
C GLN A 387 5.00 21.63 17.79
N HIS A 388 6.22 21.14 17.55
CA HIS A 388 6.44 20.04 16.61
C HIS A 388 5.84 18.71 17.09
N PHE A 389 5.86 18.44 18.40
CA PHE A 389 5.15 17.31 18.98
C PHE A 389 3.63 17.43 18.82
N SER A 390 3.06 18.62 19.01
CA SER A 390 1.63 18.88 18.80
C SER A 390 1.22 18.57 17.36
N ILE A 391 2.01 19.03 16.37
CA ILE A 391 1.76 18.73 14.95
C ILE A 391 1.80 17.21 14.68
N ALA A 392 2.77 16.50 15.27
CA ALA A 392 2.84 15.05 15.14
C ALA A 392 1.63 14.36 15.80
N ALA A 393 1.19 14.86 16.96
CA ALA A 393 0.04 14.33 17.68
C ALA A 393 -1.27 14.55 16.92
N ASP A 394 -1.47 15.71 16.30
CA ASP A 394 -2.61 16.01 15.44
C ASP A 394 -2.68 15.04 14.25
N ARG A 395 -1.54 14.76 13.60
CA ARG A 395 -1.47 13.79 12.49
C ARG A 395 -1.78 12.36 12.89
N LEU A 396 -1.57 12.03 14.16
CA LEU A 396 -1.75 10.69 14.72
C LEU A 396 -3.03 10.58 15.58
N HIS A 397 -3.86 11.62 15.55
CA HIS A 397 -5.09 11.70 16.32
C HIS A 397 -6.05 10.57 15.94
N GLY A 398 -6.71 9.99 16.95
CA GLY A 398 -7.57 8.82 16.77
C GLY A 398 -6.83 7.47 16.68
N ARG A 399 -5.49 7.47 16.66
CA ARG A 399 -4.70 6.25 16.40
C ARG A 399 -3.72 5.88 17.51
N TYR A 400 -3.17 6.87 18.22
CA TYR A 400 -2.16 6.65 19.26
C TYR A 400 -2.57 7.28 20.59
N HIS A 401 -2.23 6.62 21.71
CA HIS A 401 -2.35 7.22 23.03
C HIS A 401 -1.16 8.15 23.28
N MET A 402 -1.41 9.45 23.18
CA MET A 402 -0.38 10.47 23.36
C MET A 402 -0.68 11.36 24.56
N THR A 403 0.36 11.69 25.30
CA THR A 403 0.25 12.48 26.53
C THR A 403 1.44 13.44 26.64
N VAL A 404 1.23 14.53 27.38
CA VAL A 404 2.25 15.55 27.62
C VAL A 404 2.38 15.87 29.11
N ILE A 405 3.59 16.21 29.52
CA ILE A 405 3.90 16.73 30.85
C ILE A 405 4.59 18.07 30.64
N ILE A 406 3.99 19.15 31.16
CA ILE A 406 4.62 20.46 31.15
C ILE A 406 5.34 20.65 32.48
N LYS A 407 6.67 20.72 32.43
CA LYS A 407 7.53 20.83 33.61
C LYS A 407 8.57 21.94 33.40
N PRO A 408 8.38 23.13 34.00
CA PRO A 408 9.32 24.24 33.88
C PRO A 408 10.76 23.83 34.18
N GLY A 409 11.69 24.21 33.30
CA GLY A 409 13.11 23.87 33.41
C GLY A 409 13.49 22.44 33.04
N ALA A 410 12.55 21.61 32.57
CA ALA A 410 12.87 20.29 32.02
C ALA A 410 13.42 20.39 30.60
N THR A 411 14.29 19.45 30.24
CA THR A 411 14.70 19.25 28.85
C THR A 411 13.58 18.55 28.08
N ALA A 412 13.32 19.01 26.86
CA ALA A 412 12.35 18.39 25.97
C ALA A 412 12.72 16.92 25.69
N THR A 413 11.81 16.00 26.01
CA THR A 413 12.02 14.56 25.79
C THR A 413 10.73 13.90 25.34
N VAL A 414 10.83 12.86 24.52
CA VAL A 414 9.70 12.02 24.11
C VAL A 414 10.08 10.57 24.36
N SER A 415 9.17 9.81 24.96
CA SER A 415 9.38 8.40 25.25
C SER A 415 8.13 7.58 24.95
N ALA A 416 8.31 6.41 24.36
CA ALA A 416 7.27 5.40 24.24
C ALA A 416 7.33 4.44 25.43
N TYR A 417 6.19 4.28 26.12
CA TYR A 417 6.00 3.33 27.20
C TYR A 417 5.17 2.15 26.70
N ARG A 418 5.75 0.95 26.76
CA ARG A 418 5.15 -0.30 26.27
C ARG A 418 4.96 -1.28 27.44
N PRO A 419 3.77 -1.36 28.03
CA PRO A 419 3.56 -2.09 29.29
C PRO A 419 3.79 -3.60 29.17
N ASN A 420 3.51 -4.17 28.00
CA ASN A 420 3.57 -5.62 27.73
C ASN A 420 4.95 -6.07 27.19
N GLU A 421 5.92 -5.17 27.12
CA GLU A 421 7.25 -5.43 26.56
C GLU A 421 8.32 -5.60 27.64
N LYS A 422 9.37 -6.37 27.33
CA LYS A 422 10.55 -6.49 28.20
C LYS A 422 11.27 -5.14 28.34
N ARG A 423 11.50 -4.46 27.22
CA ARG A 423 11.98 -3.07 27.20
C ARG A 423 10.76 -2.15 27.23
N ARG A 424 10.33 -1.80 28.44
CA ARG A 424 9.13 -1.00 28.69
C ARG A 424 9.24 0.46 28.26
N ARG A 425 10.45 1.00 28.12
CA ARG A 425 10.68 2.40 27.72
C ARG A 425 11.64 2.47 26.54
N ILE A 426 11.26 3.23 25.52
CA ILE A 426 12.12 3.63 24.41
C ILE A 426 12.14 5.15 24.39
N ASP A 427 13.32 5.73 24.43
CA ASP A 427 13.51 7.18 24.37
C ASP A 427 13.78 7.62 22.94
N TYR A 428 13.26 8.79 22.60
CA TYR A 428 13.53 9.44 21.34
C TYR A 428 14.88 10.16 21.39
N GLU A 429 15.74 9.87 20.41
CA GLU A 429 17.10 10.45 20.31
C GLU A 429 17.28 11.31 19.05
N GLY A 430 16.22 11.48 18.26
CA GLY A 430 16.25 12.22 17.00
C GLY A 430 16.01 13.72 17.18
N LYS A 431 15.92 14.43 16.04
CA LYS A 431 15.58 15.85 16.02
C LYS A 431 14.07 16.02 16.19
N PHE A 432 13.64 17.01 16.96
CA PHE A 432 12.22 17.35 17.09
C PHE A 432 11.69 17.98 15.80
N ASP A 433 11.64 17.25 14.70
CA ASP A 433 10.85 17.60 13.53
C ASP A 433 9.62 16.67 13.44
N PRO A 434 8.47 17.14 12.94
CA PRO A 434 7.24 16.35 12.97
C PRO A 434 7.35 15.00 12.25
N ALA A 435 8.13 14.90 11.17
CA ALA A 435 8.26 13.67 10.40
C ALA A 435 9.03 12.60 11.20
N SER A 436 10.15 12.99 11.80
CA SER A 436 10.96 12.09 12.63
C SER A 436 10.22 11.66 13.91
N LEU A 437 9.39 12.54 14.49
CA LEU A 437 8.52 12.20 15.61
C LEU A 437 7.44 11.19 15.23
N VAL A 438 6.75 11.40 14.11
CA VAL A 438 5.76 10.44 13.59
C VAL A 438 6.40 9.07 13.35
N ALA A 439 7.54 9.02 12.66
CA ALA A 439 8.26 7.77 12.41
C ALA A 439 8.66 7.06 13.72
N PHE A 440 9.17 7.82 14.70
CA PHE A 440 9.48 7.27 16.02
C PHE A 440 8.23 6.71 16.71
N ILE A 441 7.13 7.47 16.76
CA ILE A 441 5.90 7.07 17.44
C ILE A 441 5.34 5.79 16.83
N SER A 442 5.25 5.71 15.50
CA SER A 442 4.77 4.53 14.79
C SER A 442 5.60 3.29 15.11
N VAL A 443 6.94 3.39 15.03
CA VAL A 443 7.83 2.25 15.27
C VAL A 443 7.91 1.87 16.75
N ALA A 444 7.99 2.87 17.64
CA ALA A 444 8.21 2.67 19.07
C ALA A 444 6.94 2.25 19.82
N SER A 445 5.75 2.46 19.24
CA SER A 445 4.48 1.97 19.82
C SER A 445 4.14 0.55 19.39
N PHE A 446 4.77 0.06 18.31
CA PHE A 446 4.44 -1.25 17.76
C PHE A 446 4.86 -2.40 18.70
N PRO A 447 3.98 -3.40 18.94
CA PRO A 447 4.31 -4.52 19.81
C PRO A 447 5.32 -5.46 19.12
N SER A 448 6.18 -6.09 19.92
CA SER A 448 7.14 -7.08 19.41
C SER A 448 6.43 -8.36 18.98
N VAL A 449 5.31 -8.72 19.63
CA VAL A 449 4.48 -9.89 19.32
C VAL A 449 3.04 -9.45 19.14
N ILE A 450 2.43 -9.80 18.01
CA ILE A 450 1.04 -9.47 17.67
C ILE A 450 0.12 -10.61 18.12
N ASP A 451 -0.92 -10.28 18.90
CA ASP A 451 -1.94 -11.27 19.26
C ASP A 451 -2.92 -11.48 18.11
N ILE A 452 -3.07 -12.73 17.67
CA ILE A 452 -3.95 -13.17 16.58
C ILE A 452 -5.02 -14.17 17.07
N SER A 453 -5.22 -14.29 18.37
CA SER A 453 -6.09 -15.30 18.99
C SER A 453 -7.54 -15.21 18.53
N SER A 454 -8.06 -13.99 18.35
CA SER A 454 -9.43 -13.74 17.91
C SER A 454 -9.57 -13.69 16.39
N GLY A 455 -8.66 -14.35 15.67
CA GLY A 455 -8.52 -14.23 14.23
C GLY A 455 -7.67 -13.03 13.84
N PHE A 456 -7.22 -13.04 12.60
CA PHE A 456 -6.42 -11.98 12.01
C PHE A 456 -6.66 -11.90 10.51
N THR A 457 -6.98 -10.72 10.04
CA THR A 457 -7.28 -10.47 8.61
C THR A 457 -6.55 -9.25 8.08
N THR A 458 -5.81 -8.53 8.90
CA THR A 458 -5.16 -7.30 8.45
C THR A 458 -4.09 -7.60 7.41
N ASN A 459 -3.95 -6.74 6.41
CA ASN A 459 -2.92 -6.89 5.38
C ASN A 459 -1.48 -6.85 5.93
N LEU A 460 -1.31 -6.38 7.18
CA LEU A 460 -0.05 -6.31 7.91
C LEU A 460 0.74 -7.63 7.93
N LEU A 461 0.13 -8.81 8.09
CA LEU A 461 0.89 -10.08 8.07
C LEU A 461 1.13 -10.60 6.66
N PHE A 462 0.21 -10.36 5.73
CA PHE A 462 0.20 -11.03 4.42
C PHE A 462 0.87 -10.22 3.31
N ARG A 463 0.81 -8.88 3.33
CA ARG A 463 1.41 -7.99 2.31
C ARG A 463 2.84 -7.57 2.62
N GLN A 464 3.67 -8.50 3.08
CA GLN A 464 5.09 -8.23 3.31
C GLN A 464 5.93 -9.49 3.13
N PRO A 465 7.26 -9.39 2.87
CA PRO A 465 8.06 -10.56 2.51
C PRO A 465 8.50 -11.42 3.71
N ARG A 466 8.40 -10.92 4.95
CA ARG A 466 8.88 -11.65 6.14
C ARG A 466 8.02 -12.86 6.46
N LEU A 467 8.64 -13.92 6.97
CA LEU A 467 7.96 -15.10 7.48
C LEU A 467 7.11 -14.75 8.71
N VAL A 468 6.05 -15.51 8.97
CA VAL A 468 5.22 -15.33 10.18
C VAL A 468 5.52 -16.46 11.17
N ALA A 469 6.06 -16.12 12.33
CA ALA A 469 6.19 -17.06 13.44
C ALA A 469 4.96 -16.92 14.35
N ILE A 470 4.21 -18.01 14.51
CA ILE A 470 3.04 -18.09 15.38
C ILE A 470 3.39 -18.94 16.59
N LEU A 471 3.44 -18.34 17.77
CA LEU A 471 3.48 -19.08 19.03
C LEU A 471 2.05 -19.49 19.41
N VAL A 472 1.80 -20.79 19.46
CA VAL A 472 0.54 -21.36 19.95
C VAL A 472 0.76 -21.89 21.36
N ALA A 473 0.14 -21.25 22.34
CA ALA A 473 0.33 -21.60 23.74
C ALA A 473 -0.91 -21.28 24.57
N SER A 474 -1.09 -21.99 25.69
CA SER A 474 -2.11 -21.63 26.68
C SER A 474 -1.81 -20.26 27.31
N SER A 475 -2.85 -19.57 27.74
CA SER A 475 -2.79 -18.33 28.52
C SER A 475 -1.89 -18.41 29.77
N SER A 476 -1.71 -19.62 30.32
CA SER A 476 -0.84 -19.89 31.48
C SER A 476 0.66 -19.93 31.16
N PHE A 477 1.04 -20.01 29.87
CA PHE A 477 2.42 -20.12 29.45
C PHE A 477 3.15 -18.77 29.48
N SER A 478 4.37 -18.75 30.03
CA SER A 478 5.22 -17.55 29.96
C SER A 478 5.89 -17.43 28.59
N ASN A 479 5.42 -16.48 27.78
CA ASN A 479 6.01 -16.15 26.47
C ASN A 479 7.21 -15.18 26.55
N SER A 480 7.81 -14.97 27.73
CA SER A 480 8.87 -13.97 27.95
C SER A 480 10.12 -14.18 27.09
N SER A 481 10.50 -15.44 26.87
CA SER A 481 11.61 -15.83 25.97
C SER A 481 11.28 -15.52 24.51
N TYR A 482 10.03 -15.73 24.10
CA TYR A 482 9.54 -15.43 22.76
C TYR A 482 9.51 -13.93 22.48
N ILE A 483 9.01 -13.12 23.43
CA ILE A 483 9.07 -11.65 23.38
C ILE A 483 10.54 -11.19 23.32
N SER A 484 11.44 -11.82 24.07
CA SER A 484 12.87 -11.48 24.06
C SER A 484 13.53 -11.75 22.71
N LEU A 485 13.12 -12.81 22.01
CA LEU A 485 13.54 -13.10 20.64
C LEU A 485 12.96 -12.08 19.66
N ALA A 486 11.65 -11.81 19.77
CA ALA A 486 10.92 -10.87 18.93
C ALA A 486 11.43 -9.43 19.04
N ALA A 487 12.03 -9.04 20.17
CA ALA A 487 12.63 -7.73 20.36
C ALA A 487 13.96 -7.53 19.59
N ARG A 488 14.62 -8.61 19.14
CA ARG A 488 15.93 -8.54 18.47
C ARG A 488 15.78 -7.97 17.06
N LYS A 489 16.62 -6.99 16.70
CA LYS A 489 16.59 -6.33 15.38
C LYS A 489 16.74 -7.33 14.23
N GLU A 490 17.71 -8.24 14.32
CA GLU A 490 17.96 -9.25 13.28
C GLU A 490 16.77 -10.20 13.10
N ALA A 491 16.14 -10.65 14.18
CA ALA A 491 14.98 -11.51 14.11
C ALA A 491 13.80 -10.81 13.42
N ARG A 492 13.55 -9.53 13.74
CA ARG A 492 12.47 -8.73 13.14
C ARG A 492 12.67 -8.42 11.65
N LYS A 493 13.89 -8.50 11.13
CA LYS A 493 14.15 -8.35 9.69
C LYS A 493 13.60 -9.53 8.89
N SER A 494 13.56 -10.73 9.48
CA SER A 494 13.19 -11.97 8.79
C SER A 494 11.81 -12.50 9.19
N LEU A 495 11.37 -12.22 10.42
CA LEU A 495 10.16 -12.77 11.00
C LEU A 495 9.24 -11.67 11.54
N ILE A 496 7.94 -11.90 11.41
CA ILE A 496 6.90 -11.27 12.22
C ILE A 496 6.52 -12.25 13.31
N PHE A 497 6.51 -11.78 14.54
CA PHE A 497 6.16 -12.63 15.68
C PHE A 497 4.71 -12.40 16.04
N THR A 498 3.96 -13.50 16.14
CA THR A 498 2.57 -13.51 16.55
C THR A 498 2.32 -14.54 17.65
N LEU A 499 1.20 -14.40 18.34
CA LEU A 499 0.74 -15.27 19.41
C LEU A 499 -0.71 -15.67 19.14
N MET A 500 -1.02 -16.96 19.27
CA MET A 500 -2.37 -17.50 19.29
C MET A 500 -2.59 -18.22 20.62
N ASN A 501 -3.55 -17.74 21.41
CA ASN A 501 -3.96 -18.39 22.64
C ASN A 501 -4.67 -19.71 22.30
N ARG A 502 -4.07 -20.82 22.71
CA ARG A 502 -4.61 -22.16 22.51
C ARG A 502 -5.96 -22.36 23.21
N ASP A 503 -6.18 -21.65 24.31
CA ASP A 503 -7.40 -21.76 25.10
C ASP A 503 -8.58 -20.99 24.45
N HIS A 504 -8.34 -20.29 23.33
CA HIS A 504 -9.37 -19.59 22.56
C HIS A 504 -10.17 -20.58 21.70
N GLU A 505 -11.49 -20.39 21.61
CA GLU A 505 -12.42 -21.33 20.96
C GLU A 505 -12.07 -21.64 19.49
N LEU A 506 -11.50 -20.67 18.78
CA LEU A 506 -11.12 -20.81 17.36
C LEU A 506 -9.75 -21.49 17.14
N ALA A 507 -8.93 -21.64 18.19
CA ALA A 507 -7.55 -22.07 18.01
C ALA A 507 -7.45 -23.51 17.50
N GLU A 508 -8.32 -24.40 17.97
CA GLU A 508 -8.33 -25.80 17.54
C GLU A 508 -8.69 -25.95 16.06
N ASP A 509 -9.67 -25.18 15.58
CA ASP A 509 -10.09 -25.20 14.19
C ASP A 509 -9.02 -24.65 13.26
N VAL A 510 -8.32 -23.59 13.67
CA VAL A 510 -7.17 -23.06 12.94
C VAL A 510 -6.04 -24.10 12.84
N LEU A 511 -5.70 -24.77 13.95
CA LEU A 511 -4.68 -25.83 13.93
C LEU A 511 -5.08 -26.99 13.00
N LYS A 512 -6.35 -27.40 13.02
CA LYS A 512 -6.88 -28.43 12.10
C LYS A 512 -6.73 -28.01 10.63
N GLN A 513 -7.00 -26.74 10.29
CA GLN A 513 -6.81 -26.23 8.93
C GLN A 513 -5.35 -26.28 8.48
N PHE A 514 -4.40 -26.12 9.40
CA PHE A 514 -2.98 -26.32 9.14
C PHE A 514 -2.55 -27.80 9.15
N ASN A 515 -3.47 -28.75 9.30
CA ASN A 515 -3.19 -30.19 9.52
C ASN A 515 -2.29 -30.44 10.74
N LEU A 516 -2.36 -29.57 11.74
CA LEU A 516 -1.61 -29.68 12.98
C LEU A 516 -2.50 -30.24 14.09
N LYS A 517 -1.91 -31.11 14.92
CA LYS A 517 -2.57 -31.60 16.14
C LYS A 517 -2.40 -30.57 17.24
N SER A 518 -3.51 -30.24 17.92
CA SER A 518 -3.43 -29.54 19.20
C SER A 518 -2.63 -30.40 20.18
N GLN A 519 -1.58 -29.84 20.75
CA GLN A 519 -0.77 -30.47 21.78
C GLN A 519 -0.80 -29.63 23.05
N ASP A 520 -0.61 -30.27 24.20
CA ASP A 520 -0.56 -29.60 25.50
C ASP A 520 0.71 -28.74 25.69
N GLN A 521 1.75 -29.00 24.91
CA GLN A 521 2.98 -28.20 24.90
C GLN A 521 2.86 -26.99 23.97
N PRO A 522 3.53 -25.86 24.28
CA PRO A 522 3.63 -24.72 23.38
C PRO A 522 4.27 -25.11 22.05
N GLN A 523 3.73 -24.61 20.94
CA GLN A 523 4.21 -24.86 19.59
C GLN A 523 4.59 -23.55 18.90
N VAL A 524 5.60 -23.58 18.05
CA VAL A 524 5.92 -22.47 17.15
C VAL A 524 5.72 -22.93 15.71
N ILE A 525 4.85 -22.24 14.99
CA ILE A 525 4.56 -22.50 13.58
C ILE A 525 5.23 -21.39 12.77
N VAL A 526 6.02 -21.74 11.75
CA VAL A 526 6.59 -20.76 10.83
C VAL A 526 5.86 -20.86 9.51
N LEU A 527 5.17 -19.79 9.13
CA LEU A 527 4.47 -19.67 7.85
C LEU A 527 5.34 -18.93 6.84
N ASP A 528 5.67 -19.62 5.75
CA ASP A 528 6.20 -19.02 4.55
C ASP A 528 5.08 -18.77 3.53
N LYS A 529 4.80 -17.48 3.31
CA LYS A 529 3.72 -17.04 2.41
C LYS A 529 4.03 -17.32 0.94
N ALA A 530 5.30 -17.40 0.54
CA ALA A 530 5.66 -17.71 -0.83
C ALA A 530 5.31 -19.16 -1.18
N SER A 531 5.46 -20.08 -0.22
CA SER A 531 5.06 -21.49 -0.37
C SER A 531 3.55 -21.73 -0.27
N ALA A 532 2.76 -20.72 0.16
CA ALA A 532 1.30 -20.81 0.25
C ALA A 532 0.59 -20.47 -1.08
N GLY A 533 1.30 -19.88 -2.05
CA GLY A 533 0.77 -19.47 -3.35
C GLY A 533 0.36 -20.63 -4.28
N ASP A 534 0.84 -21.85 -4.03
CA ASP A 534 0.50 -23.04 -4.82
C ASP A 534 -0.79 -23.76 -4.37
N VAL A 535 -1.48 -23.27 -3.34
CA VAL A 535 -2.52 -24.05 -2.62
C VAL A 535 -3.95 -23.49 -2.78
N LEU A 536 -4.17 -22.42 -3.55
CA LEU A 536 -5.52 -21.86 -3.76
C LEU A 536 -6.37 -22.56 -4.85
N THR A 537 -5.95 -23.75 -5.31
CA THR A 537 -6.85 -24.75 -5.89
C THR A 537 -6.83 -25.96 -4.94
N ALA A 538 -7.93 -26.20 -4.22
CA ALA A 538 -8.08 -27.28 -3.24
C ALA A 538 -7.57 -28.66 -3.74
N PRO A 539 -7.27 -29.66 -2.87
CA PRO A 539 -6.81 -29.65 -1.48
C PRO A 539 -5.46 -30.38 -1.38
N ASP A 540 -4.35 -29.70 -1.11
CA ASP A 540 -3.17 -30.29 -0.48
C ASP A 540 -2.24 -29.17 -0.02
N CYS A 541 -2.08 -29.05 1.29
CA CYS A 541 -1.32 -27.98 1.94
C CYS A 541 0.20 -28.17 1.83
N PRO A 542 1.00 -27.10 1.96
CA PRO A 542 2.42 -27.11 1.67
C PRO A 542 3.24 -27.80 2.77
N LYS A 543 4.40 -28.33 2.36
CA LYS A 543 5.35 -29.06 3.20
C LYS A 543 5.89 -28.17 4.33
N THR A 544 5.57 -28.56 5.56
CA THR A 544 6.09 -27.97 6.80
C THR A 544 7.54 -28.40 7.01
N LEU A 545 8.44 -27.44 7.27
CA LEU A 545 9.72 -27.72 7.96
C LEU A 545 9.43 -27.66 9.45
N VAL A 546 9.54 -28.83 10.11
CA VAL A 546 9.37 -29.02 11.57
C VAL A 546 10.55 -28.42 12.33
#